data_AF-A0AAU4MY37-F1
#
_entry.id   AF-A0AAU4MY37-F1
#
_cell.length_a   1.000
_cell.length_b   1.000
_cell.length_c   1.000
_cell.angle_alpha   90.00
_cell.angle_beta   90.00
_cell.angle_gamma   90.00
#
_symmetry.space_group_name_H-M   'P 1'
#
loop_
_entity.id
_entity.type
_entity.pdbx_description
1 polymer ?
#
loop_
_entity_poly.entity_id
_entity_poly.type
_entity_poly.pdbx_seq_one_letter_code
_entity_poly.pdbx_strand_id
1 'polypeptide(L)'
;MPYEREDTGSPDWAYNWADGKGLLGMDQPEEVDAAFEREEPHVGVAVIGLALNHSDPGIILPRIARALRSDSEELRRQATVALAHVARLHHTVDAECLALLRTRLRGNEADDDLWAFVPHRRLPLWLWRHHLPQHAKWLLWHRWRT
;
A
#
# COMPACT_ATOMS: atom_id res chain seq x y z
N MET A 1 7.96 -33.25 0.50
CA MET A 1 8.90 -32.60 1.43
C MET A 1 8.42 -31.17 1.63
N PRO A 2 7.64 -30.86 2.67
CA PRO A 2 7.34 -29.48 3.01
C PRO A 2 8.61 -28.85 3.60
N TYR A 3 9.04 -27.71 3.06
CA TYR A 3 10.12 -26.91 3.61
C TYR A 3 9.53 -26.15 4.79
N GLU A 4 9.79 -26.62 6.01
CA GLU A 4 9.56 -25.83 7.21
C GLU A 4 10.45 -24.59 7.10
N ARG A 5 9.84 -23.39 7.01
CA ARG A 5 10.60 -22.14 7.16
C ARG A 5 11.09 -22.13 8.59
N GLU A 6 12.40 -22.26 8.78
CA GLU A 6 13.03 -21.94 10.05
C GLU A 6 12.65 -20.50 10.39
N ASP A 7 12.08 -20.34 11.59
CA ASP A 7 11.73 -19.07 12.21
C ASP A 7 13.05 -18.37 12.62
N THR A 8 13.83 -17.94 11.62
CA THR A 8 14.99 -17.10 11.84
C THR A 8 14.47 -15.69 11.97
N GLY A 9 14.15 -15.27 13.21
CA GLY A 9 13.99 -13.86 13.53
C GLY A 9 15.14 -13.11 12.86
N SER A 10 14.80 -12.27 11.88
CA SER A 10 15.77 -11.65 10.98
C SER A 10 16.79 -10.93 11.86
N PRO A 11 18.08 -11.26 11.79
CA PRO A 11 19.04 -10.74 12.76
C PRO A 11 19.08 -9.21 12.67
N ASP A 12 19.17 -8.50 13.79
CA ASP A 12 19.11 -7.03 13.92
C ASP A 12 19.94 -6.23 12.89
N TRP A 13 20.96 -6.84 12.26
CA TRP A 13 21.74 -6.23 11.19
C TRP A 13 21.06 -6.23 9.80
N ALA A 14 19.96 -6.96 9.62
CA ALA A 14 19.24 -7.09 8.37
C ALA A 14 18.38 -5.86 8.04
N TYR A 15 17.90 -5.16 9.07
CA TYR A 15 17.04 -3.98 8.94
C TYR A 15 17.74 -2.74 9.46
N ASN A 16 18.34 -1.97 8.56
CA ASN A 16 18.93 -0.70 8.93
C ASN A 16 17.86 0.41 8.89
N TRP A 17 17.31 0.75 10.05
CA TRP A 17 16.30 1.80 10.17
C TRP A 17 16.84 3.21 9.90
N ALA A 18 18.16 3.43 10.04
CA ALA A 18 18.77 4.73 9.83
C ALA A 18 18.92 5.10 8.35
N ASP A 19 19.13 4.13 7.46
CA ASP A 19 19.29 4.36 6.01
C ASP A 19 18.27 3.61 5.12
N GLY A 20 17.40 2.81 5.73
CA GLY A 20 16.34 2.05 5.08
C GLY A 20 16.77 0.73 4.43
N LYS A 21 18.05 0.35 4.53
CA LYS A 21 18.56 -0.87 3.88
C LYS A 21 17.91 -2.12 4.48
N GLY A 22 17.46 -3.01 3.60
CA GLY A 22 16.84 -4.28 3.96
C GLY A 22 15.36 -4.21 4.33
N LEU A 23 14.80 -3.01 4.56
CA LEU A 23 13.40 -2.84 4.97
C LEU A 23 12.37 -3.26 3.91
N LEU A 24 12.74 -3.29 2.61
CA LEU A 24 11.87 -3.85 1.57
C LEU A 24 11.70 -5.37 1.68
N GLY A 25 12.56 -6.06 2.43
CA GLY A 25 12.41 -7.47 2.79
C GLY A 25 11.62 -7.69 4.08
N MET A 26 11.00 -6.65 4.64
CA MET A 26 10.17 -6.77 5.85
C MET A 26 8.95 -7.65 5.57
N ASP A 27 8.75 -8.68 6.39
CA ASP A 27 7.54 -9.51 6.42
C ASP A 27 6.97 -9.67 7.83
N GLN A 28 7.58 -9.01 8.82
CA GLN A 28 7.23 -9.10 10.24
C GLN A 28 6.34 -7.93 10.67
N PRO A 29 5.02 -8.12 10.85
CA PRO A 29 4.11 -7.05 11.19
C PRO A 29 4.37 -6.42 12.57
N GLU A 30 4.83 -7.21 13.53
CA GLU A 30 5.22 -6.77 14.87
C GLU A 30 6.44 -5.85 14.87
N GLU A 31 7.39 -6.07 13.98
CA GLU A 31 8.59 -5.23 13.88
C GLU A 31 8.24 -3.86 13.27
N VAL A 32 7.30 -3.83 12.32
CA VAL A 32 6.73 -2.57 11.81
C VAL A 32 6.02 -1.79 12.91
N ASP A 33 5.25 -2.46 13.77
CA ASP A 33 4.59 -1.80 14.91
C ASP A 33 5.61 -1.21 15.87
N ALA A 34 6.64 -1.98 16.23
CA ALA A 34 7.71 -1.52 17.10
C ALA A 34 8.47 -0.32 16.50
N ALA A 35 8.73 -0.33 15.18
CA ALA A 35 9.35 0.77 14.47
C ALA A 35 8.50 2.06 14.47
N PHE A 36 7.17 1.94 14.44
CA PHE A 36 6.30 3.10 14.64
C PHE A 36 6.41 3.67 16.05
N GLU A 37 6.48 2.83 17.09
CA GLU A 37 6.63 3.31 18.48
C GLU A 37 7.99 3.96 18.72
N ARG A 38 9.03 3.50 18.01
CA ARG A 38 10.37 4.10 18.04
C ARG A 38 10.52 5.33 17.15
N GLU A 39 9.47 5.70 16.41
CA GLU A 39 9.50 6.78 15.41
C GLU A 39 10.64 6.63 14.38
N GLU A 40 10.90 5.40 13.95
CA GLU A 40 12.01 5.11 13.04
C GLU A 40 11.87 5.87 11.71
N PRO A 41 12.94 6.50 11.20
CA PRO A 41 12.86 7.42 10.07
C PRO A 41 12.42 6.75 8.76
N HIS A 42 12.64 5.43 8.63
CA HIS A 42 12.31 4.65 7.44
C HIS A 42 11.15 3.67 7.65
N VAL A 43 10.30 3.88 8.67
CA VAL A 43 9.15 2.99 8.94
C VAL A 43 8.22 2.82 7.74
N GLY A 44 8.04 3.85 6.91
CA GLY A 44 7.20 3.73 5.71
C GLY A 44 7.79 2.82 4.62
N VAL A 45 9.11 2.69 4.53
CA VAL A 45 9.77 1.71 3.65
C VAL A 45 9.47 0.30 4.14
N ALA A 46 9.50 0.07 5.45
CA ALA A 46 9.13 -1.21 6.05
C ALA A 46 7.64 -1.54 5.84
N VAL A 47 6.74 -0.54 5.86
CA VAL A 47 5.32 -0.72 5.50
C VAL A 47 5.17 -1.16 4.04
N ILE A 48 5.96 -0.61 3.12
CA ILE A 48 6.00 -1.09 1.71
C ILE A 48 6.52 -2.54 1.65
N GLY A 49 7.60 -2.85 2.36
CA GLY A 49 8.12 -4.22 2.48
C GLY A 49 7.04 -5.18 2.96
N LEU A 50 6.34 -4.84 4.04
CA LEU A 50 5.27 -5.65 4.60
C LEU A 50 4.15 -5.91 3.57
N ALA A 51 3.77 -4.89 2.80
CA ALA A 51 2.77 -5.03 1.73
C ALA A 51 3.25 -5.91 0.55
N LEU A 52 4.55 -6.03 0.34
CA LEU A 52 5.13 -6.88 -0.72
C LEU A 52 5.28 -8.34 -0.28
N ASN A 53 5.54 -8.58 1.01
CA ASN A 53 5.99 -9.90 1.49
C ASN A 53 4.99 -10.63 2.39
N HIS A 54 4.12 -9.92 3.11
CA HIS A 54 3.15 -10.55 4.00
C HIS A 54 1.90 -11.01 3.22
N SER A 55 1.35 -12.18 3.56
CA SER A 55 0.28 -12.80 2.77
C SER A 55 -1.13 -12.34 3.16
N ASP A 56 -1.32 -11.88 4.41
CA ASP A 56 -2.62 -11.49 4.94
C ASP A 56 -2.84 -9.96 4.87
N PRO A 57 -3.72 -9.46 3.97
CA PRO A 57 -4.03 -8.05 3.89
C PRO A 57 -4.75 -7.52 5.14
N GLY A 58 -5.43 -8.36 5.92
CA GLY A 58 -6.06 -7.98 7.19
C GLY A 58 -5.06 -7.56 8.26
N ILE A 59 -3.82 -8.04 8.16
CA ILE A 59 -2.70 -7.64 9.02
C ILE A 59 -1.97 -6.43 8.43
N ILE A 60 -1.83 -6.34 7.11
CA ILE A 60 -1.11 -5.24 6.45
C ILE A 60 -1.90 -3.92 6.54
N LEU A 61 -3.20 -3.94 6.20
CA LEU A 61 -4.00 -2.74 6.01
C LEU A 61 -4.07 -1.81 7.24
N PRO A 62 -4.20 -2.31 8.49
CA PRO A 62 -4.14 -1.43 9.68
C PRO A 62 -2.84 -0.62 9.81
N ARG A 63 -1.70 -1.18 9.37
CA ARG A 63 -0.38 -0.51 9.43
C ARG A 63 -0.26 0.53 8.31
N ILE A 64 -0.81 0.24 7.13
CA ILE A 64 -0.95 1.23 6.06
C ILE A 64 -1.84 2.38 6.52
N ALA A 65 -2.98 2.10 7.16
CA ALA A 65 -3.88 3.12 7.71
C ALA A 65 -3.15 3.99 8.76
N ARG A 66 -2.36 3.38 9.66
CA ARG A 66 -1.52 4.10 10.61
C ARG A 66 -0.56 5.05 9.90
N ALA A 67 0.17 4.59 8.88
CA ALA A 67 1.09 5.42 8.10
C ALA A 67 0.36 6.53 7.33
N LEU A 68 -0.82 6.26 6.76
CA LEU A 68 -1.65 7.25 6.07
C LEU A 68 -2.16 8.35 7.01
N ARG A 69 -2.29 8.10 8.32
CA ARG A 69 -2.67 9.11 9.33
C ARG A 69 -1.51 10.00 9.78
N SER A 70 -0.26 9.68 9.44
CA SER A 70 0.92 10.41 9.91
C SER A 70 0.96 11.87 9.43
N ASP A 71 1.49 12.79 10.25
CA ASP A 71 1.76 14.16 9.83
C ASP A 71 2.94 14.29 8.85
N SER A 72 3.78 13.25 8.73
CA SER A 72 4.88 13.19 7.76
C SER A 72 4.37 12.96 6.34
N GLU A 73 4.65 13.90 5.43
CA GLU A 73 4.27 13.78 4.02
C GLU A 73 4.94 12.58 3.34
N GLU A 74 6.21 12.35 3.64
CA GLU A 74 6.97 11.21 3.12
C GLU A 74 6.33 9.88 3.54
N LEU A 75 6.02 9.73 4.82
CA LEU A 75 5.41 8.50 5.35
C LEU A 75 4.03 8.27 4.71
N ARG A 76 3.24 9.32 4.53
CA ARG A 76 1.96 9.23 3.82
C ARG A 76 2.12 8.84 2.34
N ARG A 77 3.16 9.33 1.66
CA ARG A 77 3.45 8.95 0.27
C ARG A 77 3.81 7.47 0.20
N GLN A 78 4.71 7.01 1.06
CA GLN A 78 5.11 5.60 1.14
C GLN A 78 3.92 4.69 1.49
N ALA A 79 3.04 5.11 2.38
CA ALA A 79 1.80 4.39 2.68
C ALA A 79 0.85 4.29 1.48
N THR A 80 0.80 5.33 0.64
CA THR A 80 0.04 5.31 -0.61
C THR A 80 0.60 4.27 -1.58
N VAL A 81 1.93 4.19 -1.71
CA VAL A 81 2.60 3.16 -2.50
C VAL A 81 2.33 1.76 -1.94
N ALA A 82 2.42 1.58 -0.63
CA ALA A 82 2.11 0.30 0.03
C ALA A 82 0.65 -0.12 -0.23
N LEU A 83 -0.30 0.82 -0.19
CA LEU A 83 -1.71 0.56 -0.50
C LEU A 83 -1.91 0.10 -1.95
N ALA A 84 -1.18 0.70 -2.88
CA ALA A 84 -1.17 0.31 -4.29
C ALA A 84 -0.69 -1.15 -4.45
N HIS A 85 0.36 -1.54 -3.73
CA HIS A 85 0.81 -2.94 -3.68
C HIS A 85 -0.25 -3.89 -3.11
N VAL A 86 -0.93 -3.50 -2.03
CA VAL A 86 -2.01 -4.34 -1.48
C VAL A 86 -3.15 -4.52 -2.48
N ALA A 87 -3.54 -3.46 -3.19
CA ALA A 87 -4.54 -3.54 -4.23
C ALA A 87 -4.13 -4.52 -5.33
N ARG A 88 -2.88 -4.43 -5.80
CA ARG A 88 -2.34 -5.28 -6.87
C ARG A 88 -2.19 -6.75 -6.48
N LEU A 89 -1.71 -7.02 -5.27
CA LEU A 89 -1.38 -8.38 -4.82
C LEU A 89 -2.56 -9.11 -4.19
N HIS A 90 -3.43 -8.38 -3.47
CA HIS A 90 -4.51 -8.97 -2.69
C HIS A 90 -5.91 -8.61 -3.21
N HIS A 91 -6.02 -7.76 -4.24
CA HIS A 91 -7.29 -7.38 -4.86
C HIS A 91 -8.32 -6.84 -3.85
N THR A 92 -7.84 -6.18 -2.81
CA THR A 92 -8.66 -5.71 -1.69
C THR A 92 -8.17 -4.39 -1.12
N VAL A 93 -9.06 -3.75 -0.37
CA VAL A 93 -8.82 -2.56 0.45
C VAL A 93 -9.90 -2.50 1.53
N ASP A 94 -9.59 -1.92 2.68
CA ASP A 94 -10.57 -1.69 3.74
C ASP A 94 -11.20 -0.28 3.67
N ALA A 95 -12.28 -0.09 4.43
CA ALA A 95 -13.02 1.16 4.45
C ALA A 95 -12.19 2.32 5.04
N GLU A 96 -11.28 2.03 5.97
CA GLU A 96 -10.47 3.05 6.62
C GLU A 96 -9.42 3.63 5.66
N CYS A 97 -8.66 2.77 4.97
CA CYS A 97 -7.71 3.18 3.95
C CYS A 97 -8.40 3.98 2.84
N LEU A 98 -9.61 3.59 2.42
CA LEU A 98 -10.41 4.36 1.46
C LEU A 98 -10.80 5.74 1.99
N ALA A 99 -11.19 5.85 3.26
CA ALA A 99 -11.53 7.12 3.88
C ALA A 99 -10.33 8.06 3.97
N LEU A 100 -9.17 7.53 4.39
CA LEU A 100 -7.91 8.26 4.47
C LEU A 100 -7.38 8.66 3.09
N LEU A 101 -7.50 7.78 2.10
CA LEU A 101 -7.10 8.07 0.73
C LEU A 101 -7.97 9.17 0.14
N ARG A 102 -9.28 9.18 0.41
CA ARG A 102 -10.21 10.19 -0.12
C ARG A 102 -9.81 11.63 0.19
N THR A 103 -9.13 11.88 1.31
CA THR A 103 -8.68 13.23 1.68
C THR A 103 -7.46 13.70 0.87
N ARG A 104 -6.88 12.84 0.04
CA ARG A 104 -5.66 13.11 -0.73
C ARG A 104 -5.95 13.58 -2.15
N LEU A 105 -4.94 14.22 -2.75
CA LEU A 105 -4.93 14.53 -4.17
C LEU A 105 -5.20 13.27 -5.00
N ARG A 106 -6.05 13.42 -6.01
CA ARG A 106 -6.46 12.33 -6.91
C ARG A 106 -5.39 12.06 -7.97
N GLY A 107 -5.40 10.86 -8.54
CA GLY A 107 -4.44 10.42 -9.55
C GLY A 107 -3.11 10.01 -8.95
N ASN A 108 -3.12 9.55 -7.70
CA ASN A 108 -1.97 8.90 -7.07
C ASN A 108 -1.97 7.40 -7.41
N GLU A 109 -0.86 6.72 -7.16
CA GLU A 109 -0.64 5.32 -7.53
C GLU A 109 -1.67 4.37 -6.93
N ALA A 110 -2.15 4.64 -5.71
CA ALA A 110 -3.19 3.83 -5.08
C ALA A 110 -4.53 3.96 -5.79
N ASP A 111 -4.89 5.13 -6.33
CA ASP A 111 -6.14 5.31 -7.07
C ASP A 111 -6.18 4.41 -8.29
N ASP A 112 -5.11 4.44 -9.08
CA ASP A 112 -4.97 3.69 -10.33
C ASP A 112 -4.96 2.18 -10.05
N ASP A 113 -4.19 1.72 -9.07
CA ASP A 113 -4.12 0.30 -8.72
C ASP A 113 -5.42 -0.20 -8.07
N LEU A 114 -6.07 0.59 -7.21
CA LEU A 114 -7.38 0.24 -6.67
C LEU A 114 -8.40 0.09 -7.80
N TRP A 115 -8.42 1.02 -8.76
CA TRP A 115 -9.31 0.95 -9.92
C TRP A 115 -9.02 -0.26 -10.82
N ALA A 116 -7.75 -0.59 -11.02
CA ALA A 116 -7.33 -1.67 -11.90
C ALA A 116 -7.55 -3.08 -11.28
N PHE A 117 -7.30 -3.25 -9.98
CA PHE A 117 -7.18 -4.58 -9.38
C PHE A 117 -8.28 -4.93 -8.38
N VAL A 118 -8.92 -3.96 -7.73
CA VAL A 118 -9.99 -4.25 -6.76
C VAL A 118 -11.34 -4.38 -7.49
N PRO A 119 -12.19 -5.38 -7.16
CA PRO A 119 -13.51 -5.50 -7.76
C PRO A 119 -14.31 -4.20 -7.64
N HIS A 120 -14.75 -3.63 -8.76
CA HIS A 120 -15.38 -2.30 -8.79
C HIS A 120 -16.61 -2.15 -7.89
N ARG A 121 -17.34 -3.24 -7.63
CA ARG A 121 -18.46 -3.29 -6.67
C ARG A 121 -18.08 -2.98 -5.22
N ARG A 122 -16.79 -3.08 -4.88
CA ARG A 122 -16.21 -2.74 -3.57
C ARG A 122 -15.64 -1.32 -3.55
N LEU A 123 -15.52 -0.67 -4.71
CA LEU A 123 -14.95 0.67 -4.82
C LEU A 123 -16.03 1.73 -4.61
N PRO A 124 -15.71 2.81 -3.89
CA PRO A 124 -16.66 3.87 -3.59
C PRO A 124 -16.88 4.78 -4.81
N LEU A 125 -18.09 5.35 -4.92
CA LEU A 125 -18.50 6.16 -6.07
C LEU A 125 -17.58 7.35 -6.38
N TRP A 126 -16.89 7.91 -5.38
CA TRP A 126 -15.97 9.01 -5.62
C TRP A 126 -14.77 8.60 -6.47
N LEU A 127 -14.29 7.35 -6.33
CA LEU A 127 -13.19 6.81 -7.13
C LEU A 127 -13.67 6.54 -8.56
N TRP A 128 -14.89 6.00 -8.70
CA TRP A 128 -15.54 5.86 -10.01
C TRP A 128 -15.63 7.19 -10.77
N ARG A 129 -16.05 8.27 -10.10
CA ARG A 129 -16.17 9.59 -10.72
C ARG A 129 -14.83 10.14 -11.23
N HIS A 130 -13.72 9.73 -10.62
CA HIS A 130 -12.39 10.13 -11.06
C HIS A 130 -11.96 9.41 -12.36
N HIS A 131 -12.19 8.10 -12.47
CA HIS A 131 -11.71 7.30 -13.59
C HIS A 131 -12.67 7.21 -14.80
N LEU A 132 -13.99 7.30 -14.59
CA LEU A 132 -14.97 7.21 -15.67
C LEU A 132 -14.74 8.22 -16.82
N PRO A 133 -14.45 9.52 -16.56
CA PRO A 133 -14.17 10.48 -17.62
C PRO A 133 -12.87 10.17 -18.40
N GLN A 134 -11.87 9.59 -17.73
CA GLN A 134 -10.59 9.25 -18.35
C GLN A 134 -10.75 8.07 -19.31
N HIS A 135 -11.50 7.03 -18.91
CA HIS A 135 -11.82 5.88 -19.76
C HIS A 135 -12.73 6.24 -20.94
N ALA A 136 -13.73 7.12 -20.73
CA ALA A 136 -14.61 7.57 -21.81
C ALA A 136 -13.84 8.38 -22.87
N LYS A 137 -12.88 9.22 -22.46
CA LYS A 137 -11.97 9.92 -23.39
C LYS A 137 -11.13 8.93 -24.19
N TRP A 138 -10.56 7.89 -23.56
CA TRP A 138 -9.78 6.88 -24.26
C TRP A 138 -10.60 6.14 -25.33
N LEU A 139 -11.81 5.68 -24.98
CA LEU A 139 -12.73 5.03 -25.92
C LEU A 139 -13.17 5.95 -27.07
N LEU A 140 -13.47 7.21 -26.76
CA LEU A 140 -13.81 8.19 -27.79
C LEU A 140 -12.61 8.46 -28.70
N TRP A 141 -11.40 8.64 -28.17
CA TRP A 141 -10.21 8.93 -28.98
C TRP A 141 -9.83 7.76 -29.90
N HIS A 142 -9.98 6.52 -29.45
CA HIS A 142 -9.80 5.34 -30.32
C HIS A 142 -10.80 5.27 -31.47
N ARG A 143 -12.03 5.76 -31.26
CA ARG A 143 -13.10 5.75 -32.27
C ARG A 143 -12.96 6.84 -33.35
N TRP A 144 -12.09 7.83 -33.16
CA TRP A 144 -11.84 8.93 -34.10
C TRP A 144 -10.53 8.75 -34.92
N ARG A 145 -9.81 7.64 -34.73
CA ARG A 145 -8.60 7.28 -35.51
C ARG A 145 -8.81 6.11 -36.50
N THR A 146 -10.03 5.63 -36.64
CA THR A 146 -10.49 4.66 -37.66
C THR A 146 -11.53 5.35 -38.52
#